data_AF-A0A392MI22-F1
#
_entry.id   AF-A0A392MI22-F1
#
_cell.length_a   1.000
_cell.length_b   1.000
_cell.length_c   1.000
_cell.angle_alpha   90.00
_cell.angle_beta   90.00
_cell.angle_gamma   90.00
#
_symmetry.space_group_name_H-M   'P 1'
#
loop_
_entity.id
_entity.type
_entity.pdbx_description
1 polymer ?
#
loop_
_entity_poly.entity_id
_entity_poly.type
_entity_poly.pdbx_seq_one_letter_code
_entity_poly.pdbx_strand_id
1 'polypeptide(L)'
;VYADDEEIKRYLSEKYGKFSASELKGNKDFTEDLLENDIHITVRLQIVYGKLSIRSVRSAFEESVGKRLQKYGGSDNKELLQRFTSQFRDEIKIPRGSVIHLTREKGHVLRTTIDGEEVGSIQSKLLCRSILDLYVGEEPFDKQAKEEIELNMASYLQS
;
A
#
# COMPACT_ATOMS: atom_id res chain seq x y z
N VAL A 1 -6.41 -6.17 0.81
CA VAL A 1 -5.82 -5.08 1.63
C VAL A 1 -6.51 -5.14 2.99
N TYR A 2 -5.76 -4.95 4.06
CA TYR A 2 -6.27 -4.92 5.44
C TYR A 2 -5.96 -3.55 6.04
N ALA A 3 -6.84 -3.04 6.88
CA ALA A 3 -6.66 -1.77 7.57
C ALA A 3 -7.23 -1.87 8.98
N ASP A 4 -6.63 -1.15 9.92
CA ASP A 4 -7.08 -1.08 11.31
C ASP A 4 -8.37 -0.26 11.41
N ASP A 5 -9.42 -0.88 11.92
CA ASP A 5 -10.78 -0.34 11.99
C ASP A 5 -10.91 0.81 13.01
N GLU A 6 -10.24 0.71 14.16
CA GLU A 6 -10.21 1.78 15.16
C GLU A 6 -9.51 3.03 14.61
N GLU A 7 -8.39 2.84 13.91
CA GLU A 7 -7.66 3.96 13.31
C GLU A 7 -8.40 4.58 12.13
N ILE A 8 -9.03 3.78 11.27
CA ILE A 8 -9.91 4.29 10.20
C ILE A 8 -11.01 5.18 10.79
N LYS A 9 -11.71 4.71 11.83
CA LYS A 9 -12.75 5.52 12.48
C LYS A 9 -12.17 6.79 13.09
N ARG A 10 -11.06 6.69 13.81
CA ARG A 10 -10.43 7.84 14.46
C ARG A 10 -10.05 8.94 13.46
N TYR A 11 -9.47 8.58 12.31
CA TYR A 11 -8.98 9.57 11.35
C TYR A 11 -10.04 10.05 10.35
N LEU A 12 -11.01 9.20 9.99
CA LEU A 12 -11.90 9.47 8.86
C LEU A 12 -13.37 9.69 9.26
N SER A 13 -13.81 9.29 10.45
CA SER A 13 -15.25 9.38 10.82
C SER A 13 -15.77 10.81 10.94
N GLU A 14 -14.95 11.76 11.40
CA GLU A 14 -15.38 13.16 11.55
C GLU A 14 -15.80 13.76 10.19
N LYS A 15 -15.00 13.50 9.15
CA LYS A 15 -15.23 14.03 7.81
C LYS A 15 -16.16 13.15 6.99
N TYR A 16 -16.11 11.83 7.15
CA TYR A 16 -16.75 10.88 6.23
C TYR A 16 -17.84 10.00 6.84
N GLY A 17 -18.03 10.01 8.17
CA GLY A 17 -18.95 9.10 8.87
C GLY A 17 -20.44 9.28 8.53
N LYS A 18 -20.80 10.41 7.91
CA LYS A 18 -22.17 10.69 7.45
C LYS A 18 -22.43 10.28 6.00
N PHE A 19 -21.39 9.95 5.25
CA PHE A 19 -21.50 9.65 3.82
C PHE A 19 -21.86 8.19 3.61
N SER A 20 -22.73 7.92 2.65
CA SER A 20 -23.03 6.58 2.16
C SER A 20 -21.83 5.93 1.47
N ALA A 21 -21.81 4.59 1.41
CA ALA A 21 -20.81 3.87 0.62
C ALA A 21 -20.80 4.28 -0.85
N SER A 22 -21.96 4.62 -1.42
CA SER A 22 -22.06 5.18 -2.77
C SER A 22 -21.46 6.57 -2.92
N GLU A 23 -21.51 7.42 -1.88
CA GLU A 23 -20.93 8.76 -1.92
C GLU A 23 -19.41 8.76 -1.68
N LEU A 24 -18.91 7.75 -0.97
CA LEU A 24 -17.47 7.54 -0.77
C LEU A 24 -16.81 6.81 -1.95
N LYS A 25 -17.58 6.04 -2.72
CA LYS A 25 -17.09 5.35 -3.91
C LYS A 25 -16.53 6.37 -4.93
N GLY A 26 -15.27 6.22 -5.30
CA GLY A 26 -14.56 7.12 -6.21
C GLY A 26 -14.31 8.53 -5.66
N ASN A 27 -14.55 8.77 -4.36
CA ASN A 27 -14.31 10.05 -3.74
C ASN A 27 -12.80 10.30 -3.60
N LYS A 28 -12.30 11.32 -4.33
CA LYS A 28 -10.88 11.65 -4.39
C LYS A 28 -10.34 12.11 -3.05
N ASP A 29 -11.09 12.93 -2.32
CA ASP A 29 -10.66 13.44 -1.02
C ASP A 29 -10.56 12.31 0.00
N PHE A 30 -11.54 11.39 -0.01
CA PHE A 30 -11.50 10.21 0.86
C PHE A 30 -10.27 9.34 0.60
N THR A 31 -9.98 9.10 -0.68
CA THR A 31 -8.78 8.35 -1.10
C THR A 31 -7.51 9.07 -0.66
N GLU A 32 -7.43 10.39 -0.85
CA GLU A 32 -6.27 11.19 -0.48
C GLU A 32 -6.05 11.18 1.04
N ASP A 33 -7.10 11.36 1.83
CA ASP A 33 -7.02 11.32 3.29
C ASP A 33 -6.60 9.92 3.78
N LEU A 34 -7.07 8.84 3.17
CA LEU A 34 -6.62 7.48 3.48
C LEU A 34 -5.11 7.29 3.23
N LEU A 35 -4.61 7.84 2.13
CA LEU A 35 -3.21 7.79 1.74
C LEU A 35 -2.31 8.67 2.62
N GLU A 36 -2.81 9.81 3.06
CA GLU A 36 -2.06 10.82 3.84
C GLU A 36 -2.02 10.56 5.34
N ASN A 37 -3.11 10.04 5.92
CA ASN A 37 -3.19 9.79 7.35
C ASN A 37 -2.32 8.59 7.78
N ASP A 38 -1.88 8.60 9.04
CA ASP A 38 -1.05 7.55 9.64
C ASP A 38 -1.92 6.38 10.14
N ILE A 39 -2.65 5.76 9.21
CA ILE A 39 -3.52 4.60 9.48
C ILE A 39 -2.72 3.33 9.19
N HIS A 40 -2.75 2.36 10.11
CA HIS A 40 -2.14 1.06 9.91
C HIS A 40 -2.84 0.30 8.76
N ILE A 41 -2.10 0.02 7.69
CA ILE A 41 -2.62 -0.66 6.50
C ILE A 41 -1.63 -1.71 6.04
N THR A 42 -2.13 -2.92 5.78
CA THR A 42 -1.35 -4.02 5.21
C THR A 42 -1.85 -4.38 3.81
N VAL A 43 -0.97 -4.31 2.82
CA VAL A 43 -1.18 -4.91 1.51
C VAL A 43 -0.55 -6.31 1.51
N ARG A 44 -1.39 -7.34 1.31
CA ARG A 44 -0.97 -8.73 1.19
C ARG A 44 -0.94 -9.14 -0.28
N LEU A 45 0.23 -9.51 -0.77
CA LEU A 45 0.46 -9.99 -2.12
C LEU A 45 0.74 -11.48 -2.06
N GLN A 46 -0.02 -12.29 -2.81
CA GLN A 46 0.22 -13.72 -2.91
C GLN A 46 0.71 -14.07 -4.31
N ILE A 47 1.85 -14.75 -4.39
CA ILE A 47 2.52 -15.03 -5.64
C ILE A 47 1.85 -16.22 -6.32
N VAL A 48 1.20 -15.96 -7.44
CA VAL A 48 0.47 -16.99 -8.20
C VAL A 48 1.32 -17.60 -9.33
N TYR A 49 2.33 -16.88 -9.81
CA TYR A 49 3.17 -17.29 -10.92
C TYR A 49 4.42 -18.04 -10.44
N GLY A 50 4.51 -19.34 -10.73
CA GLY A 50 5.56 -20.22 -10.19
C GLY A 50 6.96 -20.05 -10.75
N LYS A 51 7.16 -19.20 -11.77
CA LYS A 51 8.48 -18.90 -12.35
C LYS A 51 8.96 -17.49 -12.02
N LEU A 52 8.31 -16.81 -11.08
CA LEU A 52 8.71 -15.48 -10.66
C LEU A 52 10.03 -15.57 -9.87
N SER A 53 11.02 -14.75 -10.25
CA SER A 53 12.24 -14.61 -9.46
C SER A 53 12.15 -13.38 -8.56
N ILE A 54 12.94 -13.34 -7.48
CA ILE A 54 13.06 -12.13 -6.64
C ILE A 54 13.52 -10.92 -7.45
N ARG A 55 14.37 -11.12 -8.46
CA ARG A 55 14.80 -10.06 -9.37
C ARG A 55 13.62 -9.49 -10.17
N SER A 56 12.71 -10.36 -10.64
CA SER A 56 11.49 -9.93 -11.32
C SER A 56 10.58 -9.11 -10.40
N VAL A 57 10.43 -9.53 -9.14
CA VAL A 57 9.69 -8.76 -8.12
C VAL A 57 10.34 -7.40 -7.89
N ARG A 58 11.67 -7.38 -7.71
CA ARG A 58 12.45 -6.16 -7.52
C ARG A 58 12.26 -5.18 -8.67
N SER A 59 12.39 -5.63 -9.92
CA SER A 59 12.22 -4.79 -11.11
C SER A 59 10.79 -4.27 -11.26
N ALA A 60 9.78 -5.10 -10.98
CA ALA A 60 8.38 -4.66 -11.01
C ALA A 60 8.09 -3.58 -9.96
N PHE A 61 8.65 -3.73 -8.76
CA PHE A 61 8.55 -2.70 -7.72
C PHE A 61 9.35 -1.45 -8.06
N GLU A 62 10.57 -1.58 -8.60
CA GLU A 62 11.37 -0.44 -9.03
C GLU A 62 10.62 0.44 -10.03
N GLU A 63 9.98 -0.18 -11.03
CA GLU A 63 9.18 0.54 -12.02
C GLU A 63 7.92 1.16 -11.40
N SER A 64 7.10 0.35 -10.73
CA SER A 64 5.78 0.79 -10.24
C SER A 64 5.89 1.81 -9.11
N VAL A 65 6.73 1.54 -8.10
CA VAL A 65 6.95 2.44 -6.97
C VAL A 65 7.73 3.67 -7.40
N GLY A 66 8.70 3.51 -8.31
CA GLY A 66 9.45 4.64 -8.86
C GLY A 66 8.55 5.69 -9.53
N LYS A 67 7.56 5.25 -10.32
CA LYS A 67 6.55 6.14 -10.92
C LYS A 67 5.75 6.91 -9.86
N ARG A 68 5.36 6.26 -8.76
CA ARG A 68 4.59 6.92 -7.67
C ARG A 68 5.44 7.85 -6.82
N LEU A 69 6.67 7.46 -6.52
CA LEU A 69 7.63 8.35 -5.85
C LEU A 69 7.87 9.60 -6.70
N GLN A 70 7.99 9.46 -8.03
CA GLN A 70 8.12 10.62 -8.91
C GLN A 70 6.86 11.50 -8.89
N LYS A 71 5.67 10.89 -8.93
CA LYS A 71 4.38 11.60 -8.87
C LYS A 71 4.24 12.44 -7.60
N TYR A 72 4.62 11.89 -6.44
CA TYR A 72 4.37 12.53 -5.14
C TYR A 72 5.55 13.27 -4.54
N GLY A 73 6.78 12.91 -4.91
CA GLY A 73 8.02 13.46 -4.35
C GLY A 73 8.93 14.15 -5.36
N GLY A 74 8.56 14.23 -6.64
CA GLY A 74 9.39 14.86 -7.68
C GLY A 74 10.59 14.00 -8.13
N SER A 75 11.65 14.64 -8.64
CA SER A 75 12.76 13.93 -9.32
C SER A 75 13.83 13.34 -8.40
N ASP A 76 13.90 13.76 -7.13
CA ASP A 76 14.97 13.37 -6.19
C ASP A 76 14.55 12.22 -5.25
N ASN A 77 14.19 11.07 -5.85
CA ASN A 77 13.69 9.90 -5.09
C ASN A 77 14.50 8.62 -5.31
N LYS A 78 15.65 8.72 -5.98
CA LYS A 78 16.47 7.56 -6.36
C LYS A 78 17.00 6.81 -5.14
N GLU A 79 17.49 7.51 -4.14
CA GLU A 79 18.02 6.89 -2.92
C GLU A 79 16.93 6.13 -2.16
N LEU A 80 15.75 6.73 -1.99
CA LEU A 80 14.61 6.10 -1.32
C LEU A 80 14.15 4.84 -2.07
N LEU A 81 14.04 4.92 -3.41
CA LEU A 81 13.69 3.78 -4.24
C LEU A 81 14.74 2.66 -4.12
N GLN A 82 16.03 3.01 -4.18
CA GLN A 82 17.12 2.05 -4.03
C GLN A 82 17.12 1.37 -2.66
N ARG A 83 16.89 2.13 -1.59
CA ARG A 83 16.76 1.58 -0.23
C ARG A 83 15.62 0.57 -0.17
N PHE A 84 14.47 0.88 -0.76
CA PHE A 84 13.32 -0.03 -0.81
C PHE A 84 13.62 -1.30 -1.63
N THR A 85 14.13 -1.16 -2.85
CA THR A 85 14.38 -2.31 -3.72
C THR A 85 15.51 -3.21 -3.22
N SER A 86 16.48 -2.65 -2.48
CA SER A 86 17.57 -3.42 -1.86
C SER A 86 17.13 -4.38 -0.74
N GLN A 87 15.92 -4.19 -0.17
CA GLN A 87 15.35 -5.14 0.80
C GLN A 87 15.10 -6.53 0.19
N PHE A 88 14.81 -6.58 -1.11
CA PHE A 88 14.50 -7.81 -1.84
C PHE A 88 15.78 -8.49 -2.32
N ARG A 89 16.64 -8.99 -1.43
CA ARG A 89 17.98 -9.52 -1.75
C ARG A 89 17.96 -10.76 -2.67
N ASP A 90 19.05 -10.99 -3.40
CA ASP A 90 19.14 -12.05 -4.43
C ASP A 90 18.96 -13.47 -3.86
N GLU A 91 19.19 -13.68 -2.56
CA GLU A 91 19.07 -15.00 -1.92
C GLU A 91 17.61 -15.37 -1.58
N ILE A 92 16.70 -14.40 -1.61
CA ILE A 92 15.29 -14.62 -1.26
C ILE A 92 14.62 -15.45 -2.36
N LYS A 93 14.02 -16.57 -1.97
CA LYS A 93 13.22 -17.41 -2.86
C LYS A 93 11.76 -17.00 -2.76
N ILE A 94 11.11 -16.88 -3.91
CA ILE A 94 9.69 -16.55 -4.00
C ILE A 94 8.98 -17.61 -4.88
N PRO A 95 8.76 -18.82 -4.34
CA PRO A 95 7.93 -19.82 -5.02
C PRO A 95 6.46 -19.37 -5.16
N ARG A 96 5.70 -20.10 -5.98
CA ARG A 96 4.24 -19.96 -6.01
C ARG A 96 3.70 -20.23 -4.60
N GLY A 97 2.79 -19.36 -4.15
CA GLY A 97 2.19 -19.41 -2.84
C GLY A 97 2.83 -18.47 -1.83
N SER A 98 4.06 -17.99 -2.08
CA SER A 98 4.72 -17.03 -1.20
C SER A 98 3.87 -15.77 -1.01
N VAL A 99 3.95 -15.20 0.19
CA VAL A 99 3.17 -14.06 0.63
C VAL A 99 4.10 -12.91 0.99
N ILE A 100 3.91 -11.76 0.35
CA ILE A 100 4.59 -10.52 0.70
C ILE A 100 3.59 -9.62 1.43
N HIS A 101 3.91 -9.17 2.63
CA HIS A 101 3.18 -8.09 3.29
C HIS A 101 3.95 -6.79 3.19
N LEU A 102 3.29 -5.75 2.69
CA LEU A 102 3.73 -4.37 2.74
C LEU A 102 2.84 -3.65 3.75
N THR A 103 3.39 -3.36 4.92
CA THR A 103 2.64 -2.86 6.08
C THR A 103 3.06 -1.43 6.35
N ARG A 104 2.14 -0.47 6.28
CA ARG A 104 2.33 0.85 6.87
C ARG A 104 2.03 0.75 8.36
N GLU A 105 3.06 0.91 9.18
CA GLU A 105 2.95 1.04 10.62
C GLU A 105 2.93 2.52 11.03
N LYS A 106 2.64 2.76 12.32
CA LYS A 106 2.65 4.09 12.94
C LYS A 106 3.95 4.83 12.68
N GLY A 107 3.86 6.15 12.53
CA GLY A 107 4.98 7.01 12.17
C GLY A 107 5.42 6.86 10.71
N HIS A 108 4.53 6.35 9.85
CA HIS A 108 4.78 6.08 8.44
C HIS A 108 6.01 5.19 8.19
N VAL A 109 6.10 4.07 8.91
CA VAL A 109 7.13 3.05 8.67
C VAL A 109 6.57 1.99 7.74
N LEU A 110 7.18 1.80 6.57
CA LEU A 110 6.87 0.69 5.68
C LEU A 110 7.69 -0.54 6.10
N ARG A 111 7.02 -1.52 6.72
CA ARG A 111 7.59 -2.84 7.03
C ARG A 111 7.27 -3.84 5.92
N THR A 112 8.29 -4.53 5.43
CA THR A 112 8.15 -5.58 4.42
C THR A 112 8.43 -6.95 5.06
N THR A 113 7.49 -7.88 4.92
CA THR A 113 7.72 -9.29 5.30
C THR A 113 7.47 -10.21 4.11
N ILE A 114 8.19 -11.32 4.04
CA ILE A 114 8.01 -12.38 3.03
C ILE A 114 7.89 -13.71 3.77
N ASP A 115 6.77 -14.40 3.57
CA ASP A 115 6.45 -15.66 4.24
C ASP A 115 6.58 -15.60 5.78
N GLY A 116 6.27 -14.42 6.34
CA GLY A 116 6.32 -14.15 7.79
C GLY A 116 7.63 -13.56 8.28
N GLU A 117 8.72 -13.67 7.51
CA GLU A 117 10.04 -13.16 7.88
C GLU A 117 10.20 -11.70 7.47
N GLU A 118 10.72 -10.85 8.36
CA GLU A 118 11.01 -9.47 8.03
C GLU A 118 12.23 -9.35 7.12
N VAL A 119 12.07 -8.65 5.99
CA VAL A 119 13.15 -8.36 5.04
C VAL A 119 13.64 -6.92 5.12
N GLY A 120 12.87 -6.04 5.76
CA GLY A 120 13.31 -4.72 6.18
C GLY A 120 12.18 -3.75 6.47
N SER A 121 12.55 -2.60 7.03
CA SER A 121 11.66 -1.48 7.36
C SER A 121 12.24 -0.14 6.87
N ILE A 122 11.40 0.75 6.35
CA ILE A 122 11.81 2.11 5.96
C ILE A 122 10.80 3.12 6.50
N GLN A 123 11.27 4.03 7.35
CA GLN A 123 10.47 5.19 7.76
C GLN A 123 10.44 6.22 6.63
N SER A 124 9.28 6.38 5.98
CA SER A 124 9.05 7.37 4.94
C SER A 124 7.56 7.48 4.62
N LYS A 125 6.97 8.64 4.93
CA LYS A 125 5.59 8.98 4.54
C LYS A 125 5.39 8.90 3.02
N LEU A 126 6.35 9.43 2.25
CA LEU A 126 6.31 9.41 0.80
C LEU A 126 6.30 7.98 0.25
N LEU A 127 7.11 7.08 0.80
CA LEU A 127 7.14 5.68 0.36
C LEU A 127 5.83 4.97 0.70
N CYS A 128 5.34 5.15 1.93
CA CYS A 128 4.06 4.57 2.36
C CYS A 128 2.90 4.99 1.46
N ARG A 129 2.78 6.30 1.20
CA ARG A 129 1.78 6.85 0.26
C ARG A 129 1.93 6.24 -1.13
N SER A 130 3.16 6.21 -1.64
CA SER A 130 3.45 5.71 -2.99
C SER A 130 3.09 4.23 -3.18
N ILE A 131 3.31 3.41 -2.15
CA ILE A 131 2.93 2.00 -2.16
C ILE A 131 1.41 1.83 -2.13
N LEU A 132 0.73 2.51 -1.20
CA LEU A 132 -0.72 2.38 -1.06
C LEU A 132 -1.48 2.91 -2.29
N ASP A 133 -0.97 3.97 -2.92
CA ASP A 133 -1.54 4.55 -4.14
C ASP A 133 -1.60 3.55 -5.30
N LEU A 134 -0.72 2.54 -5.35
CA LEU A 134 -0.79 1.46 -6.33
C LEU A 134 -2.04 0.57 -6.18
N TYR A 135 -2.70 0.59 -5.02
CA TYR A 135 -3.83 -0.29 -4.72
C TYR A 135 -5.14 0.48 -4.53
N VAL A 136 -5.09 1.66 -3.90
CA VAL A 136 -6.29 2.46 -3.61
C VAL A 136 -6.29 3.82 -4.29
N GLY A 137 -5.19 4.22 -4.93
CA GLY A 137 -5.05 5.50 -5.59
C GLY A 137 -5.88 5.67 -6.86
N GLU A 138 -5.61 6.73 -7.62
CA GLU A 138 -6.38 7.06 -8.84
C GLU A 138 -6.22 6.01 -9.96
N GLU A 139 -5.03 5.41 -10.07
CA GLU A 139 -4.70 4.40 -11.08
C GLU A 139 -4.25 3.10 -10.40
N PRO A 140 -5.15 2.36 -9.73
CA PRO A 140 -4.79 1.16 -8.99
C PRO A 140 -4.44 0.01 -9.96
N PHE A 141 -3.71 -0.99 -9.48
CA PHE A 141 -3.46 -2.23 -10.22
C PHE A 141 -4.76 -2.98 -10.57
N ASP A 142 -5.75 -2.91 -9.68
CA ASP A 142 -7.06 -3.53 -9.86
C ASP A 142 -8.15 -2.54 -9.42
N LYS A 143 -8.92 -2.06 -10.40
CA LYS A 143 -10.02 -1.11 -10.15
C LYS A 143 -11.15 -1.73 -9.37
N GLN A 144 -11.45 -3.01 -9.61
CA GLN A 144 -12.52 -3.70 -8.88
C GLN A 144 -12.12 -3.87 -7.41
N ALA A 145 -10.88 -4.29 -7.16
CA ALA A 145 -10.38 -4.40 -5.78
C ALA A 145 -10.40 -3.05 -5.05
N LYS A 146 -10.06 -1.95 -5.73
CA LYS A 146 -10.20 -0.60 -5.17
C LYS A 146 -11.64 -0.29 -4.77
N GLU A 147 -12.60 -0.53 -5.66
CA GLU A 147 -14.01 -0.27 -5.36
C GLU A 147 -14.52 -1.09 -4.16
N GLU A 148 -14.11 -2.36 -4.06
CA GLU A 148 -14.43 -3.21 -2.91
C GLU A 148 -13.82 -2.67 -1.61
N ILE A 149 -12.59 -2.15 -1.65
CA ILE A 149 -11.94 -1.52 -0.50
C ILE A 149 -12.73 -0.27 -0.04
N GLU A 150 -13.08 0.62 -0.98
CA GLU A 150 -13.85 1.83 -0.68
C GLU A 150 -15.22 1.52 -0.06
N LEU A 151 -15.95 0.54 -0.62
CA LEU A 151 -17.25 0.11 -0.11
C LEU A 151 -17.15 -0.49 1.30
N ASN A 152 -16.14 -1.32 1.54
CA ASN A 152 -15.90 -1.92 2.85
C ASN A 152 -15.58 -0.84 3.89
N MET A 153 -14.66 0.08 3.58
CA MET A 153 -14.30 1.16 4.50
C MET A 153 -15.49 2.07 4.83
N ALA A 154 -16.30 2.42 3.83
CA ALA A 154 -17.50 3.21 4.05
C ALA A 154 -18.50 2.51 4.98
N SER A 155 -18.67 1.20 4.80
CA SER A 155 -19.54 0.40 5.67
C SER A 155 -19.04 0.40 7.12
N TYR A 156 -17.71 0.36 7.33
CA TYR A 156 -17.12 0.45 8.67
C TYR A 156 -17.29 1.82 9.31
N LEU A 157 -17.20 2.92 8.55
CA LEU A 157 -17.35 4.27 9.07
C LEU A 157 -18.77 4.60 9.57
N GLN A 158 -19.76 3.82 9.12
CA GLN A 158 -21.17 3.94 9.53
C GLN A 158 -21.56 3.01 10.69
N SER A 159 -20.70 2.05 11.03
CA SER A 159 -20.90 1.10 12.14
C SER A 159 -20.46 1.68 13.48
#